data_AF-A0AAD6UL10-F1
#
_entry.id   AF-A0AAD6UL10-F1
#
_cell.length_a   1.000
_cell.length_b   1.000
_cell.length_c   1.000
_cell.angle_alpha   90.00
_cell.angle_beta   90.00
_cell.angle_gamma   90.00
#
_symmetry.space_group_name_H-M   'P 1'
#
loop_
_entity.id
_entity.type
_entity.pdbx_description
1 polymer ?
#
loop_
_entity_poly.entity_id
_entity_poly.type
_entity_poly.pdbx_seq_one_letter_code
_entity_poly.pdbx_strand_id
1 'polypeptide(L)'
;MVLSACDMTCSPHDVTVLREGTDMGRQTVFNIANTWIIRIFELYDGYRQPASFISSVLTALERAGLPCEHIRYHGVVPGTSFHYTVTKFVEGIPLTDELCCHPDVRLQIGALYRALRLLEVPDTVGTVEDYMRPRLLVLHEKLSTVSPAVLDKVGELASLADFKGYQMVTSHCDLAPENIIARFEPSVSVSVIDWEFCAYVPEFRIELQLGSKVACKTWGAGFVHDLGYGPYPEKVVWTESLCCVAEDYEGPDFEQNVLVALSARL
;
A
#
# COMPACT_ATOMS: atom_id res chain seq x y z
N MET A 1 19.48 6.49 -19.74
CA MET A 1 18.32 6.03 -20.54
C MET A 1 17.02 6.65 -20.02
N VAL A 2 16.65 6.47 -18.74
CA VAL A 2 15.44 7.07 -18.14
C VAL A 2 15.42 8.59 -18.24
N LEU A 3 16.51 9.26 -17.87
CA LEU A 3 16.61 10.72 -17.98
C LEU A 3 16.41 11.26 -19.40
N SER A 4 16.99 10.57 -20.39
CA SER A 4 16.78 10.93 -21.80
C SER A 4 15.33 10.71 -22.25
N ALA A 5 14.62 9.73 -21.69
CA ALA A 5 13.21 9.48 -22.00
C ALA A 5 12.26 10.49 -21.34
N CYS A 6 12.76 11.24 -20.35
CA CYS A 6 12.02 12.26 -19.62
C CYS A 6 12.33 13.70 -20.11
N ASP A 7 13.10 13.83 -21.20
CA ASP A 7 13.69 15.10 -21.67
C ASP A 7 14.46 15.84 -20.56
N MET A 8 15.11 15.09 -19.68
CA MET A 8 15.92 15.63 -18.57
C MET A 8 17.41 15.50 -18.88
N THR A 9 18.12 16.63 -18.80
CA THR A 9 19.59 16.67 -18.83
C THR A 9 20.11 17.12 -17.47
N CYS A 10 21.07 16.38 -16.90
CA CYS A 10 21.73 16.75 -15.65
C CYS A 10 23.19 16.30 -15.66
N SER A 11 24.05 17.00 -14.90
CA SER A 11 25.43 16.58 -14.74
C SER A 11 25.48 15.28 -13.92
N PRO A 12 26.40 14.33 -14.20
CA PRO A 12 26.60 13.17 -13.32
C PRO A 12 26.94 13.57 -11.88
N HIS A 13 27.53 14.74 -11.67
CA HIS A 13 27.83 15.29 -10.34
C HIS A 13 26.58 15.75 -9.56
N ASP A 14 25.45 15.93 -10.25
CA ASP A 14 24.17 16.31 -9.64
C ASP A 14 23.34 15.10 -9.22
N VAL A 15 23.77 13.89 -9.58
CA VAL A 15 23.06 12.65 -9.31
C VAL A 15 23.65 11.97 -8.08
N THR A 16 22.84 11.84 -7.03
CA THR A 16 23.17 11.06 -5.84
C THR A 16 22.33 9.80 -5.82
N VAL A 17 22.93 8.63 -5.61
CA VAL A 17 22.19 7.39 -5.37
C VAL A 17 21.77 7.37 -3.91
N LEU A 18 20.45 7.37 -3.65
CA LEU A 18 19.90 7.31 -2.30
C LEU A 18 19.71 5.87 -1.82
N ARG A 19 19.37 4.96 -2.74
CA ARG A 19 19.17 3.54 -2.48
C ARG A 19 19.61 2.73 -3.69
N GLU A 20 20.36 1.68 -3.45
CA GLU A 20 20.74 0.69 -4.45
C GLU A 20 20.21 -0.68 -4.00
N GLY A 21 19.19 -1.21 -4.70
CA GLY A 21 18.65 -2.52 -4.40
C GLY A 21 19.51 -3.62 -5.02
N THR A 22 20.30 -4.32 -4.21
CA THR A 22 21.22 -5.35 -4.73
C THR A 22 20.66 -6.77 -4.74
N ASP A 23 19.74 -7.17 -3.85
CA ASP A 23 19.53 -8.63 -3.68
C ASP A 23 18.11 -9.21 -3.72
N MET A 24 16.99 -8.61 -3.27
CA MET A 24 15.66 -9.25 -3.39
C MET A 24 14.47 -8.28 -3.45
N GLY A 25 14.58 -7.28 -4.31
CA GLY A 25 13.55 -6.24 -4.50
C GLY A 25 14.22 -5.04 -5.15
N ARG A 26 14.28 -5.05 -6.48
CA ARG A 26 15.14 -4.17 -7.27
C ARG A 26 14.57 -2.76 -7.33
N GLN A 27 14.68 -1.99 -6.28
CA GLN A 27 14.41 -0.55 -6.31
C GLN A 27 15.73 0.22 -6.23
N THR A 28 15.99 1.05 -7.24
CA THR A 28 17.11 2.01 -7.22
C THR A 28 16.52 3.42 -7.24
N VAL A 29 16.96 4.24 -6.29
CA VAL A 29 16.47 5.61 -6.09
C VAL A 29 17.61 6.59 -6.32
N PHE A 30 17.40 7.51 -7.24
CA PHE A 30 18.32 8.58 -7.58
C PHE A 30 17.72 9.92 -7.18
N ASN A 31 18.52 10.79 -6.58
CA ASN A 31 18.23 12.18 -6.36
C ASN A 31 19.02 13.03 -7.34
N ILE A 32 18.34 13.97 -7.99
CA ILE A 32 18.95 14.94 -8.90
C ILE A 32 18.88 16.31 -8.27
N ALA A 33 20.00 16.74 -7.69
CA ALA A 33 20.19 18.06 -7.08
C ALA A 33 19.01 18.51 -6.20
N ASN A 34 18.43 17.62 -5.40
CA ASN A 34 17.26 17.89 -4.54
C ASN A 34 16.07 18.50 -5.28
N THR A 35 15.94 18.20 -6.57
CA THR A 35 14.87 18.72 -7.42
C THR A 35 13.95 17.58 -7.86
N TRP A 36 14.53 16.47 -8.28
CA TRP A 36 13.79 15.30 -8.76
C TRP A 36 14.30 14.02 -8.12
N ILE A 37 13.38 13.13 -7.81
CA ILE A 37 13.64 11.75 -7.44
C ILE A 37 13.29 10.86 -8.63
N ILE A 38 14.22 10.02 -9.07
CA ILE A 38 13.93 8.93 -10.00
C ILE A 38 13.93 7.64 -9.21
N ARG A 39 12.84 6.88 -9.26
CA ARG A 39 12.79 5.52 -8.77
C ARG A 39 12.71 4.59 -9.96
N ILE A 40 13.51 3.54 -9.96
CA ILE A 40 13.40 2.43 -10.92
C ILE A 40 13.13 1.18 -10.10
N PHE A 41 12.04 0.48 -10.38
CA PHE A 41 11.58 -0.65 -9.58
C PHE A 41 11.04 -1.79 -10.43
N GLU A 42 11.20 -3.00 -9.93
CA GLU A 42 10.50 -4.18 -10.45
C GLU A 42 9.18 -4.33 -9.69
N LEU A 43 8.04 -4.18 -10.37
CA LEU A 43 6.75 -4.44 -9.75
C LEU A 43 6.61 -5.96 -9.55
N TYR A 44 6.57 -6.40 -8.29
CA TYR A 44 6.24 -7.78 -7.93
C TYR A 44 4.84 -8.12 -8.47
N ASP A 45 4.66 -9.34 -9.00
CA ASP A 45 3.54 -9.72 -9.89
C ASP A 45 2.12 -9.59 -9.28
N GLY A 46 1.96 -9.30 -7.99
CA GLY A 46 0.66 -9.22 -7.32
C GLY A 46 -0.04 -7.84 -7.31
N TYR A 47 0.70 -6.73 -7.47
CA TYR A 47 0.14 -5.36 -7.34
C TYR A 47 0.48 -4.45 -8.53
N ARG A 48 0.60 -5.03 -9.73
CA ARG A 48 0.89 -4.28 -10.96
C ARG A 48 -0.30 -3.43 -11.40
N GLN A 49 -0.50 -2.29 -10.76
CA GLN A 49 -1.38 -1.29 -11.36
C GLN A 49 -0.67 -0.58 -12.52
N PRO A 50 -1.38 -0.31 -13.63
CA PRO A 50 -0.81 0.45 -14.74
C PRO A 50 -0.30 1.82 -14.29
N ALA A 51 0.78 2.28 -14.92
CA ALA A 51 1.30 3.65 -14.79
C ALA A 51 0.22 4.74 -14.84
N SER A 52 -0.72 4.56 -15.77
CA SER A 52 -1.85 5.47 -15.98
C SER A 52 -2.81 5.53 -14.81
N PHE A 53 -3.01 4.41 -14.10
CA PHE A 53 -3.83 4.38 -12.89
C PHE A 53 -3.16 5.20 -11.78
N ILE A 54 -1.89 4.94 -11.48
CA ILE A 54 -1.13 5.68 -10.45
C ILE A 54 -1.13 7.18 -10.75
N SER A 55 -0.84 7.55 -12.00
CA SER A 55 -0.86 8.94 -12.45
C SER A 55 -2.24 9.60 -12.28
N SER A 56 -3.33 8.87 -12.56
CA SER A 56 -4.69 9.38 -12.41
C SER A 56 -5.08 9.61 -10.95
N VAL A 57 -4.74 8.68 -10.06
CA VAL A 57 -4.97 8.81 -8.61
C VAL A 57 -4.25 10.05 -8.09
N LEU A 58 -2.96 10.18 -8.38
CA LEU A 58 -2.15 11.28 -7.88
C LEU A 58 -2.57 12.63 -8.44
N THR A 59 -2.98 12.69 -9.71
CA THR A 59 -3.56 13.91 -10.30
C THR A 59 -4.84 14.32 -9.58
N ALA A 60 -5.70 13.36 -9.21
CA ALA A 60 -6.93 13.65 -8.48
C ALA A 60 -6.65 14.17 -7.07
N LEU A 61 -5.69 13.58 -6.37
CA LEU A 61 -5.27 14.00 -5.03
C LEU A 61 -4.60 15.39 -5.03
N GLU A 62 -3.73 15.66 -6.01
CA GLU A 62 -3.08 16.97 -6.18
C GLU A 62 -4.12 18.07 -6.42
N ARG A 63 -5.12 17.82 -7.28
CA ARG A 63 -6.22 18.75 -7.53
C ARG A 63 -7.07 19.02 -6.29
N ALA A 64 -7.16 18.06 -5.38
CA ALA A 64 -7.84 18.19 -4.10
C ALA A 64 -6.97 18.85 -3.01
N GLY A 65 -5.71 19.21 -3.33
CA GLY A 65 -4.78 19.83 -2.37
C GLY A 65 -4.34 18.87 -1.26
N LEU A 66 -4.31 17.57 -1.55
CA LEU A 66 -4.00 16.53 -0.57
C LEU A 66 -2.50 16.21 -0.51
N PRO A 67 -2.02 15.64 0.61
CA PRO A 67 -0.60 15.42 0.83
C PRO A 67 -0.07 14.21 0.04
N CYS A 68 0.15 14.37 -1.25
CA CYS A 68 0.78 13.37 -2.12
C CYS A 68 1.99 13.96 -2.86
N GLU A 69 2.94 13.11 -3.23
CA GLU A 69 4.05 13.55 -4.09
C GLU A 69 3.57 13.93 -5.49
N HIS A 70 4.23 14.94 -6.08
CA HIS A 70 3.98 15.32 -7.46
C HIS A 70 4.75 14.39 -8.40
N ILE A 71 4.05 13.65 -9.25
CA ILE A 71 4.66 12.79 -10.27
C ILE A 71 4.71 13.51 -11.61
N ARG A 72 5.91 13.64 -12.14
CA ARG A 72 6.15 14.20 -13.48
C ARG A 72 6.09 13.13 -14.57
N TYR A 73 6.69 11.97 -14.32
CA TYR A 73 6.68 10.84 -15.26
C TYR A 73 6.46 9.53 -14.52
N HIS A 74 5.69 8.63 -15.12
CA HIS A 74 5.60 7.22 -14.74
C HIS A 74 5.59 6.40 -16.04
N GLY A 75 6.45 5.39 -16.13
CA GLY A 75 6.45 4.51 -17.28
C GLY A 75 7.21 3.21 -17.08
N VAL A 76 7.40 2.52 -18.20
CA VAL A 76 8.24 1.32 -18.28
C VAL A 76 9.55 1.72 -18.95
N VAL A 77 10.67 1.24 -18.40
CA VAL A 77 11.99 1.46 -18.97
C VAL A 77 12.08 0.67 -20.30
N PRO A 78 12.31 1.34 -21.45
CA PRO A 78 12.27 0.69 -22.75
C PRO A 78 13.17 -0.56 -22.84
N GLY A 79 12.61 -1.65 -23.39
CA GLY A 79 13.33 -2.92 -23.55
C GLY A 79 13.52 -3.73 -22.27
N THR A 80 12.87 -3.36 -21.16
CA THR A 80 12.94 -4.09 -19.89
C THR A 80 11.55 -4.25 -19.26
N SER A 81 11.46 -5.04 -18.19
CA SER A 81 10.26 -5.15 -17.34
C SER A 81 10.22 -4.12 -16.19
N PHE A 82 11.23 -3.27 -16.07
CA PHE A 82 11.33 -2.31 -14.97
C PHE A 82 10.40 -1.12 -15.18
N HIS A 83 9.75 -0.71 -14.10
CA HIS A 83 9.00 0.52 -14.02
C HIS A 83 9.91 1.65 -13.53
N TYR A 84 9.52 2.88 -13.83
CA TYR A 84 10.16 4.04 -13.23
C TYR A 84 9.14 5.14 -12.93
N THR A 85 9.43 5.90 -11.88
CA THR A 85 8.78 7.18 -11.58
C THR A 85 9.82 8.29 -11.54
N VAL A 86 9.41 9.47 -11.98
CA VAL A 86 10.13 10.73 -11.75
C VAL A 86 9.20 11.63 -10.97
N THR A 87 9.55 11.90 -9.72
CA THR A 87 8.72 12.68 -8.80
C THR A 87 9.49 13.88 -8.28
N LYS A 88 8.78 14.94 -7.90
CA LYS A 88 9.42 16.12 -7.33
C LYS A 88 10.05 15.74 -5.99
N PHE A 89 11.28 16.19 -5.76
CA PHE A 89 11.89 16.06 -4.44
C PHE A 89 11.02 16.72 -3.38
N VAL A 90 10.68 15.96 -2.33
CA VAL A 90 9.93 16.46 -1.18
C VAL A 90 10.92 16.76 -0.07
N GLU A 91 11.07 18.04 0.27
CA GLU A 91 11.83 18.43 1.45
C GLU A 91 11.11 18.00 2.73
N GLY A 92 11.87 17.47 3.69
CA GLY A 92 11.38 17.09 5.00
C GLY A 92 12.16 15.90 5.55
N ILE A 93 11.59 15.29 6.59
CA ILE A 93 12.08 14.04 7.18
C ILE A 93 11.00 12.97 7.05
N PRO A 94 11.37 11.70 6.80
CA PRO A 94 10.43 10.60 6.95
C PRO A 94 9.84 10.58 8.36
N LEU A 95 8.57 10.22 8.51
CA LEU A 95 7.97 10.08 9.82
C LEU A 95 8.59 8.90 10.58
N THR A 96 8.63 9.06 11.90
CA THR A 96 8.81 7.95 12.84
C THR A 96 7.45 7.58 13.43
N ASP A 97 7.35 6.39 14.03
CA ASP A 97 6.13 5.94 14.72
C ASP A 97 5.63 6.98 15.75
N GLU A 98 6.55 7.65 16.46
CA GLU A 98 6.20 8.67 17.46
C GLU A 98 5.55 9.91 16.83
N LEU A 99 5.96 10.27 15.61
CA LEU A 99 5.47 11.45 14.91
C LEU A 99 4.15 11.20 14.17
N CYS A 100 3.82 9.95 13.84
CA CYS A 100 2.57 9.56 13.20
C CYS A 100 1.34 9.92 14.06
N CYS A 101 1.48 9.93 15.39
CA CYS A 101 0.40 10.33 16.31
C CYS A 101 0.16 11.85 16.37
N HIS A 102 1.00 12.68 15.74
CA HIS A 102 0.84 14.14 15.76
C HIS A 102 -0.52 14.55 15.17
N PRO A 103 -1.34 15.40 15.85
CA PRO A 103 -2.69 15.72 15.42
C PRO A 103 -2.79 16.23 13.98
N ASP A 104 -1.91 17.14 13.59
CA ASP A 104 -1.90 17.70 12.23
C ASP A 104 -1.48 16.69 11.16
N VAL A 105 -0.62 15.72 11.52
CA VAL A 105 -0.24 14.61 10.64
C VAL A 105 -1.44 13.71 10.44
N ARG A 106 -2.09 13.27 11.53
CA ARG A 106 -3.31 12.45 11.48
C ARG A 106 -4.43 13.13 10.71
N LEU A 107 -4.59 14.45 10.86
CA LEU A 107 -5.60 15.22 10.14
C LEU A 107 -5.34 15.18 8.64
N GLN A 108 -4.10 15.43 8.19
CA GLN A 108 -3.72 15.42 6.78
C GLN A 108 -3.78 14.02 6.16
N ILE A 109 -3.26 13.00 6.84
CA ILE A 109 -3.34 11.60 6.40
C ILE A 109 -4.79 11.12 6.38
N GLY A 110 -5.60 11.53 7.36
CA GLY A 110 -7.01 11.18 7.37
C GLY A 110 -7.82 11.85 6.26
N ALA A 111 -7.48 13.09 5.90
CA ALA A 111 -8.06 13.74 4.72
C ALA A 111 -7.69 12.98 3.43
N LEU A 112 -6.44 12.54 3.31
CA LEU A 112 -5.97 11.74 2.18
C LEU A 112 -6.77 10.44 2.04
N TYR A 113 -6.91 9.65 3.11
CA TYR A 113 -7.61 8.36 3.05
C TYR A 113 -9.12 8.51 2.78
N ARG A 114 -9.76 9.54 3.33
CA ARG A 114 -11.15 9.86 3.00
C ARG A 114 -11.31 10.20 1.52
N ALA A 115 -10.37 10.93 0.94
CA ALA A 115 -10.41 11.25 -0.48
C ALA A 115 -10.13 10.04 -1.37
N LEU A 116 -9.15 9.20 -1.02
CA LEU A 116 -8.89 7.95 -1.71
C LEU A 116 -10.12 7.05 -1.77
N ARG A 117 -10.88 6.96 -0.68
CA ARG A 117 -12.16 6.23 -0.62
C ARG A 117 -13.21 6.77 -1.59
N LEU A 118 -13.17 8.07 -1.88
CA LEU A 118 -14.15 8.76 -2.73
C LEU A 118 -13.75 8.78 -4.21
N LEU A 119 -12.56 8.30 -4.56
CA LEU A 119 -12.17 8.16 -5.96
C LEU A 119 -13.05 7.10 -6.64
N GLU A 120 -13.46 7.40 -7.87
CA GLU A 120 -14.28 6.50 -8.66
C GLU A 120 -13.50 5.21 -8.96
N VAL A 121 -14.10 4.07 -8.62
CA VAL A 121 -13.59 2.76 -8.99
C VAL A 121 -14.27 2.33 -10.29
N PRO A 122 -13.52 2.12 -11.39
CA PRO A 122 -14.10 1.70 -12.65
C PRO A 122 -14.83 0.36 -12.52
N ASP A 123 -15.96 0.21 -13.22
CA ASP A 123 -16.74 -1.04 -13.27
C ASP A 123 -15.91 -2.26 -13.69
N THR A 124 -14.79 -2.04 -14.40
CA THR A 124 -13.86 -3.09 -14.85
C THR A 124 -13.04 -3.73 -13.73
N VAL A 125 -12.96 -3.11 -12.55
CA VAL A 125 -12.18 -3.62 -11.39
C VAL A 125 -12.85 -4.86 -10.78
N GLY A 126 -14.14 -5.08 -11.08
CA GLY A 126 -14.92 -6.17 -10.51
C GLY A 126 -15.39 -5.87 -9.09
N THR A 127 -16.06 -6.86 -8.50
CA THR A 127 -16.63 -6.78 -7.16
C THR A 127 -15.62 -7.25 -6.09
N VAL A 128 -15.94 -7.01 -4.82
CA VAL A 128 -15.20 -7.61 -3.70
C VAL A 128 -15.18 -9.13 -3.78
N GLU A 129 -16.26 -9.76 -4.28
CA GLU A 129 -16.30 -11.21 -4.45
C GLU A 129 -15.32 -11.68 -5.54
N ASP A 130 -15.20 -10.93 -6.64
CA ASP A 130 -14.22 -11.21 -7.69
C ASP A 130 -12.78 -11.07 -7.18
N TYR A 131 -12.56 -10.12 -6.26
CA TYR A 131 -11.28 -9.93 -5.59
C TYR A 131 -10.96 -11.07 -4.59
N MET A 132 -11.93 -11.46 -3.76
CA MET A 132 -11.71 -12.43 -2.69
C MET A 132 -11.66 -13.89 -3.19
N ARG A 133 -12.48 -14.25 -4.18
CA ARG A 133 -12.61 -15.64 -4.65
C ARG A 133 -11.29 -16.31 -5.06
N PRO A 134 -10.43 -15.72 -5.91
CA PRO A 134 -9.16 -16.37 -6.29
C PRO A 134 -8.23 -16.53 -5.09
N ARG A 135 -8.21 -15.55 -4.17
CA ARG A 135 -7.36 -15.57 -2.97
C ARG A 135 -7.81 -16.63 -1.97
N LEU A 136 -9.13 -16.86 -1.87
CA LEU A 136 -9.71 -17.96 -1.11
C LEU A 136 -9.34 -19.33 -1.68
N LEU A 137 -9.28 -19.46 -3.01
CA LEU A 137 -8.82 -20.71 -3.64
C LEU A 137 -7.34 -20.98 -3.31
N VAL A 138 -6.48 -19.97 -3.43
CA VAL A 138 -5.05 -20.10 -3.06
C VAL A 138 -4.90 -20.45 -1.57
N LEU A 139 -5.64 -19.78 -0.70
CA LEU A 139 -5.67 -20.09 0.72
C LEU A 139 -6.10 -21.56 0.95
N HIS A 140 -7.18 -22.01 0.32
CA HIS A 140 -7.66 -23.38 0.42
C HIS A 140 -6.62 -24.41 -0.07
N GLU A 141 -5.99 -24.16 -1.21
CA GLU A 141 -4.94 -25.02 -1.76
C GLU A 141 -3.75 -25.12 -0.80
N LYS A 142 -3.25 -24.00 -0.27
CA LYS A 142 -2.15 -24.01 0.71
C LYS A 142 -2.54 -24.68 2.04
N LEU A 143 -3.80 -24.60 2.44
CA LEU A 143 -4.27 -25.29 3.64
C LEU A 143 -4.41 -26.81 3.46
N SER A 144 -4.52 -27.30 2.23
CA SER A 144 -4.58 -28.75 1.99
C SER A 144 -3.30 -29.49 2.41
N THR A 145 -2.19 -28.75 2.59
CA THR A 145 -0.90 -29.28 3.02
C THR A 145 -0.60 -29.09 4.50
N VAL A 146 -1.46 -28.40 5.27
CA VAL A 146 -1.30 -28.19 6.72
C VAL A 146 -2.15 -29.19 7.52
N SER A 147 -2.03 -29.15 8.86
CA SER A 147 -2.80 -30.07 9.73
C SER A 147 -4.34 -29.95 9.54
N PRO A 148 -5.10 -31.07 9.59
CA PRO A 148 -6.55 -31.07 9.39
C PRO A 148 -7.33 -30.13 10.32
N ALA A 149 -6.86 -29.96 11.56
CA ALA A 149 -7.49 -29.07 12.53
C ALA A 149 -7.41 -27.58 12.10
N VAL A 150 -6.34 -27.18 11.42
CA VAL A 150 -6.19 -25.82 10.86
C VAL A 150 -7.08 -25.66 9.62
N LEU A 151 -7.13 -26.68 8.76
CA LEU A 151 -8.00 -26.69 7.58
C LEU A 151 -9.48 -26.52 7.96
N ASP A 152 -9.99 -27.28 8.92
CA ASP A 152 -11.39 -27.20 9.36
C ASP A 152 -11.74 -25.79 9.89
N LYS A 153 -10.86 -25.23 10.74
CA LYS A 153 -11.09 -23.93 11.38
C LYS A 153 -11.03 -22.77 10.38
N VAL A 154 -10.09 -22.80 9.45
CA VAL A 154 -10.00 -21.77 8.40
C VAL A 154 -11.13 -21.91 7.39
N GLY A 155 -11.49 -23.15 7.03
CA GLY A 155 -12.61 -23.43 6.12
C GLY A 155 -13.95 -22.95 6.67
N GLU A 156 -14.22 -23.15 7.96
CA GLU A 156 -15.41 -22.62 8.63
C GLU A 156 -15.47 -21.08 8.52
N LEU A 157 -14.41 -20.40 8.95
CA LEU A 157 -14.35 -18.95 8.96
C LEU A 157 -14.46 -18.32 7.55
N ALA A 158 -13.80 -18.91 6.55
CA ALA A 158 -13.91 -18.47 5.16
C ALA A 158 -15.31 -18.70 4.58
N SER A 159 -15.99 -19.80 4.92
CA SER A 159 -17.35 -20.09 4.46
C SER A 159 -18.41 -19.16 5.06
N LEU A 160 -18.11 -18.59 6.24
CA LEU A 160 -19.00 -17.68 6.95
C LEU A 160 -18.78 -16.21 6.56
N ALA A 161 -17.67 -15.86 5.92
CA ALA A 161 -17.39 -14.51 5.48
C ALA A 161 -18.35 -14.12 4.33
N ASP A 162 -19.30 -13.22 4.65
CA ASP A 162 -20.20 -12.65 3.66
C ASP A 162 -19.61 -11.33 3.18
N PHE A 163 -19.17 -11.30 1.92
CA PHE A 163 -18.58 -10.12 1.29
C PHE A 163 -19.61 -9.22 0.62
N LYS A 164 -20.90 -9.59 0.64
CA LYS A 164 -21.96 -8.87 -0.05
C LYS A 164 -22.15 -7.47 0.55
N GLY A 165 -22.17 -6.47 -0.32
CA GLY A 165 -22.44 -5.09 0.04
C GLY A 165 -21.20 -4.27 0.44
N TYR A 166 -20.01 -4.87 0.48
CA TYR A 166 -18.77 -4.10 0.56
C TYR A 166 -18.34 -3.60 -0.81
N GLN A 167 -17.64 -2.48 -0.82
CA GLN A 167 -17.13 -1.84 -2.03
C GLN A 167 -15.62 -2.01 -2.18
N MET A 168 -15.17 -2.02 -3.43
CA MET A 168 -13.78 -1.76 -3.79
C MET A 168 -13.50 -0.27 -3.61
N VAL A 169 -12.30 0.08 -3.14
CA VAL A 169 -11.83 1.46 -2.92
C VAL A 169 -10.39 1.60 -3.38
N THR A 170 -9.97 2.81 -3.76
CA THR A 170 -8.55 3.10 -3.97
C THR A 170 -7.84 3.17 -2.61
N SER A 171 -6.64 2.57 -2.52
CA SER A 171 -5.77 2.62 -1.35
C SER A 171 -4.31 2.80 -1.75
N HIS A 172 -3.52 3.42 -0.89
CA HIS A 172 -2.06 3.47 -1.00
C HIS A 172 -1.41 2.07 -0.84
N CYS A 173 -2.02 1.20 -0.04
CA CYS A 173 -1.55 -0.16 0.31
C CYS A 173 -0.20 -0.26 1.05
N ASP A 174 0.64 0.78 1.06
CA ASP A 174 1.93 0.76 1.77
C ASP A 174 2.19 2.05 2.59
N LEU A 175 1.29 2.37 3.52
CA LEU A 175 1.38 3.58 4.34
C LEU A 175 2.26 3.38 5.59
N ALA A 176 3.50 2.97 5.38
CA ALA A 176 4.50 2.92 6.43
C ALA A 176 4.98 4.35 6.78
N PRO A 177 5.39 4.64 8.02
CA PRO A 177 5.89 5.97 8.42
C PRO A 177 6.99 6.52 7.50
N GLU A 178 7.88 5.65 7.01
CA GLU A 178 8.97 6.00 6.10
C GLU A 178 8.48 6.53 4.74
N ASN A 179 7.26 6.18 4.32
CA ASN A 179 6.62 6.63 3.09
C ASN A 179 5.88 7.97 3.26
N ILE A 180 6.07 8.64 4.39
CA ILE A 180 5.46 9.93 4.69
C ILE A 180 6.54 10.92 5.05
N ILE A 181 6.72 11.93 4.20
CA ILE A 181 7.69 12.99 4.43
C ILE A 181 6.98 14.16 5.10
N ALA A 182 7.49 14.59 6.25
CA ALA A 182 6.94 15.70 7.03
C ALA A 182 7.92 16.85 7.19
N ARG A 183 7.37 18.06 7.23
CA ARG A 183 8.01 19.28 7.73
C ARG A 183 7.16 19.81 8.86
N PHE A 184 7.79 20.21 9.97
CA PHE A 184 7.08 20.71 11.16
C PHE A 184 7.18 22.23 11.32
N GLU A 185 8.15 22.86 10.66
CA GLU A 185 8.37 24.31 10.73
C GLU A 185 8.30 24.95 9.33
N PRO A 186 7.67 26.13 9.18
CA PRO A 186 6.92 26.88 10.19
C PRO A 186 5.51 26.32 10.48
N SER A 187 5.07 25.34 9.71
CA SER A 187 3.78 24.66 9.87
C SER A 187 3.92 23.19 9.48
N VAL A 188 3.11 22.32 10.10
CA VAL A 188 3.11 20.91 9.76
C VAL A 188 2.56 20.69 8.35
N SER A 189 3.39 20.16 7.46
CA SER A 189 2.99 19.70 6.12
C SER A 189 3.50 18.28 5.92
N VAL A 190 2.64 17.39 5.41
CA VAL A 190 3.02 16.03 5.05
C VAL A 190 2.92 15.81 3.54
N SER A 191 3.63 14.82 3.03
CA SER A 191 3.48 14.32 1.66
C SER A 191 3.74 12.83 1.66
N VAL A 192 2.77 12.07 1.16
CA VAL A 192 2.88 10.62 1.00
C VAL A 192 3.59 10.32 -0.32
N ILE A 193 4.60 9.47 -0.26
CA ILE A 193 5.45 9.04 -1.38
C ILE A 193 5.27 7.53 -1.62
N ASP A 194 5.92 6.99 -2.66
CA ASP A 194 6.07 5.55 -2.89
C ASP A 194 4.73 4.84 -3.18
N TRP A 195 4.00 5.42 -4.13
CA TRP A 195 2.66 4.97 -4.58
C TRP A 195 2.66 3.69 -5.42
N GLU A 196 3.76 2.95 -5.49
CA GLU A 196 3.91 1.79 -6.40
C GLU A 196 2.97 0.62 -6.06
N PHE A 197 2.52 0.52 -4.80
CA PHE A 197 1.56 -0.48 -4.34
C PHE A 197 0.11 0.01 -4.33
N CYS A 198 -0.14 1.28 -4.72
CA CYS A 198 -1.49 1.82 -4.76
C CYS A 198 -2.36 0.93 -5.65
N ALA A 199 -3.56 0.57 -5.17
CA ALA A 199 -4.43 -0.40 -5.83
C ALA A 199 -5.90 -0.19 -5.45
N TYR A 200 -6.79 -0.84 -6.21
CA TYR A 200 -8.15 -1.06 -5.77
C TYR A 200 -8.20 -2.26 -4.84
N VAL A 201 -8.76 -2.08 -3.66
CA VAL A 201 -8.87 -3.11 -2.62
C VAL A 201 -10.24 -3.05 -1.95
N PRO A 202 -10.72 -4.13 -1.32
CA PRO A 202 -11.92 -4.06 -0.51
C PRO A 202 -11.75 -3.06 0.64
N GLU A 203 -12.78 -2.28 0.96
CA GLU A 203 -12.72 -1.25 2.01
C GLU A 203 -12.32 -1.79 3.39
N PHE A 204 -12.59 -3.07 3.70
CA PHE A 204 -12.17 -3.71 4.94
C PHE A 204 -10.67 -4.01 5.01
N ARG A 205 -9.96 -4.02 3.89
CA ARG A 205 -8.50 -4.19 3.89
C ARG A 205 -7.80 -2.98 4.53
N ILE A 206 -8.42 -1.81 4.46
CA ILE A 206 -7.93 -0.61 5.16
C ILE A 206 -8.03 -0.77 6.68
N GLU A 207 -9.06 -1.47 7.17
CA GLU A 207 -9.17 -1.81 8.58
C GLU A 207 -8.02 -2.73 9.03
N LEU A 208 -7.59 -3.66 8.19
CA LEU A 208 -6.39 -4.46 8.49
C LEU A 208 -5.13 -3.62 8.53
N GLN A 209 -4.94 -2.75 7.53
CA GLN A 209 -3.75 -1.94 7.40
C GLN A 209 -3.61 -0.95 8.56
N LEU A 210 -4.69 -0.24 8.91
CA LEU A 210 -4.66 0.87 9.87
C LEU A 210 -5.23 0.51 11.25
N GLY A 211 -5.95 -0.60 11.38
CA GLY A 211 -6.57 -1.06 12.63
C GLY A 211 -5.84 -2.19 13.34
N SER A 212 -4.69 -2.65 12.81
CA SER A 212 -3.85 -3.64 13.51
C SER A 212 -3.31 -3.09 14.83
N LYS A 213 -2.90 -3.96 15.78
CA LYS A 213 -2.28 -3.52 17.04
C LYS A 213 -1.02 -2.68 16.81
N VAL A 214 -0.26 -2.98 15.75
CA VAL A 214 0.93 -2.22 15.36
C VAL A 214 0.50 -0.84 14.84
N ALA A 215 -0.45 -0.81 13.90
CA ALA A 215 -0.97 0.45 13.38
C ALA A 215 -1.62 1.33 14.46
N CYS A 216 -2.30 0.76 15.46
CA CYS A 216 -2.82 1.51 16.60
C CYS A 216 -1.72 2.14 17.46
N LYS A 217 -0.51 1.57 17.51
CA LYS A 217 0.63 2.21 18.18
C LYS A 217 1.19 3.37 17.36
N THR A 218 1.25 3.21 16.04
CA THR A 218 1.73 4.25 15.09
C THR A 218 0.74 5.41 14.98
N TRP A 219 -0.55 5.13 14.79
CA TRP A 219 -1.58 6.11 14.44
C TRP A 219 -2.47 6.54 15.61
N GLY A 220 -2.40 5.82 16.72
CA GLY A 220 -3.29 5.98 17.86
C GLY A 220 -4.59 5.18 17.71
N ALA A 221 -5.13 4.74 18.85
CA ALA A 221 -6.40 4.01 18.90
C ALA A 221 -7.55 4.85 18.32
N GLY A 222 -8.42 4.20 17.55
CA GLY A 222 -9.61 4.82 16.95
C GLY A 222 -9.36 5.54 15.63
N PHE A 223 -8.11 5.73 15.19
CA PHE A 223 -7.82 6.46 13.95
C PHE A 223 -8.56 5.90 12.73
N VAL A 224 -8.54 4.58 12.53
CA VAL A 224 -9.23 3.94 11.39
C VAL A 224 -10.75 4.15 11.41
N HIS A 225 -11.36 4.23 12.59
CA HIS A 225 -12.79 4.52 12.75
C HIS A 225 -13.11 5.99 12.49
N ASP A 226 -12.20 6.92 12.86
CA ASP A 226 -12.32 8.35 12.54
C ASP A 226 -12.31 8.61 11.02
N LEU A 227 -11.75 7.68 10.24
CA LEU A 227 -11.77 7.70 8.78
C LEU A 227 -13.09 7.15 8.18
N GLY A 228 -13.97 6.60 9.02
CA GLY A 228 -15.23 5.97 8.63
C GLY A 228 -15.06 4.54 8.12
N TYR A 229 -13.93 3.89 8.39
CA TYR A 229 -13.76 2.46 8.15
C TYR A 229 -14.20 1.66 9.38
N GLY A 230 -14.97 0.62 9.11
CA GLY A 230 -15.42 -0.32 10.11
C GLY A 230 -16.43 0.24 11.13
N PRO A 231 -16.75 -0.56 12.16
CA PRO A 231 -16.24 -1.91 12.37
C PRO A 231 -16.78 -2.89 11.32
N TYR A 232 -15.90 -3.63 10.64
CA TYR A 232 -16.30 -4.75 9.80
C TYR A 232 -16.44 -6.04 10.63
N PRO A 233 -17.27 -7.01 10.20
CA PRO A 233 -17.35 -8.30 10.86
C PRO A 233 -15.98 -8.96 10.94
N GLU A 234 -15.60 -9.44 12.13
CA GLU A 234 -14.28 -10.02 12.38
C GLU A 234 -13.93 -11.13 11.38
N LYS A 235 -14.91 -11.97 11.02
CA LYS A 235 -14.77 -13.02 10.01
C LYS A 235 -14.28 -12.50 8.63
N VAL A 236 -14.73 -11.33 8.18
CA VAL A 236 -14.34 -10.74 6.89
C VAL A 236 -12.90 -10.25 6.95
N VAL A 237 -12.58 -9.49 8.00
CA VAL A 237 -11.24 -8.95 8.26
C VAL A 237 -10.23 -10.10 8.42
N TRP A 238 -10.63 -11.16 9.11
CA TRP A 238 -9.78 -12.32 9.36
C TRP A 238 -9.51 -13.14 8.10
N THR A 239 -10.54 -13.40 7.29
CA THR A 239 -10.38 -14.10 6.02
C THR A 239 -9.41 -13.35 5.09
N GLU A 240 -9.52 -12.02 5.01
CA GLU A 240 -8.56 -11.21 4.24
C GLU A 240 -7.14 -11.29 4.80
N SER A 241 -6.97 -11.23 6.14
CA SER A 241 -5.66 -11.36 6.77
C SER A 241 -4.99 -12.71 6.44
N LEU A 242 -5.76 -13.80 6.41
CA LEU A 242 -5.24 -15.11 6.03
C LEU A 242 -4.90 -15.21 4.56
N CYS A 243 -5.69 -14.57 3.69
CA CYS A 243 -5.36 -14.48 2.27
C CYS A 243 -4.01 -13.77 2.07
N CYS A 244 -3.72 -12.69 2.81
CA CYS A 244 -2.39 -12.05 2.77
C CYS A 244 -1.28 -13.01 3.24
N VAL A 245 -1.47 -13.73 4.35
CA VAL A 245 -0.48 -14.72 4.83
C VAL A 245 -0.24 -15.82 3.79
N ALA A 246 -1.29 -16.27 3.10
CA ALA A 246 -1.19 -17.24 2.02
C ALA A 246 -0.48 -16.70 0.78
N GLU A 247 -0.47 -15.40 0.54
CA GLU A 247 0.29 -14.78 -0.55
C GLU A 247 1.77 -14.63 -0.20
N ASP A 248 2.06 -14.22 1.03
CA ASP A 248 3.42 -13.80 1.44
C ASP A 248 4.32 -14.96 1.88
N TYR A 249 3.75 -16.10 2.29
CA TYR A 249 4.50 -17.21 2.90
C TYR A 249 4.30 -18.55 2.17
N GLU A 250 5.35 -19.38 2.17
CA GLU A 250 5.35 -20.74 1.62
C GLU A 250 5.88 -21.76 2.65
N GLY A 251 5.51 -23.03 2.48
CA GLY A 251 6.10 -24.14 3.23
C GLY A 251 5.84 -24.08 4.75
N PRO A 252 6.82 -24.50 5.59
CA PRO A 252 6.67 -24.52 7.05
C PRO A 252 6.37 -23.15 7.68
N ASP A 253 6.87 -22.07 7.06
CA ASP A 253 6.64 -20.71 7.53
C ASP A 253 5.16 -20.33 7.38
N PHE A 254 4.47 -20.84 6.35
CA PHE A 254 3.04 -20.61 6.16
C PHE A 254 2.21 -21.20 7.32
N GLU A 255 2.42 -22.46 7.70
CA GLU A 255 1.65 -23.08 8.79
C GLU A 255 1.88 -22.35 10.12
N GLN A 256 3.13 -21.99 10.43
CA GLN A 256 3.45 -21.23 11.64
C GLN A 256 2.77 -19.85 11.63
N ASN A 257 2.79 -19.12 10.52
CA ASN A 257 2.18 -17.79 10.43
C ASN A 257 0.64 -17.85 10.46
N VAL A 258 0.02 -18.87 9.86
CA VAL A 258 -1.42 -19.12 9.99
C VAL A 258 -1.79 -19.40 11.45
N LEU A 259 -1.00 -20.22 12.17
CA LEU A 259 -1.22 -20.49 13.59
C LEU A 259 -1.04 -19.23 14.46
N VAL A 260 -0.07 -18.37 14.15
CA VAL A 260 0.10 -17.07 14.82
C VAL A 260 -1.11 -16.15 14.55
N ALA A 261 -1.57 -16.08 13.30
CA ALA A 261 -2.76 -15.30 12.93
C ALA A 261 -4.04 -15.82 13.63
N LEU A 262 -4.16 -17.14 13.80
CA LEU A 262 -5.25 -17.79 14.55
C LEU A 262 -5.16 -17.51 16.07
N SER A 263 -3.97 -17.58 16.66
CA SER A 263 -3.77 -17.52 18.12
C SER A 263 -3.71 -16.10 18.69
N ALA A 264 -3.38 -15.08 17.87
CA ALA A 264 -3.37 -13.69 18.32
C ALA A 264 -4.77 -13.15 18.73
N ARG A 265 -5.85 -13.91 18.50
CA ARG A 265 -7.25 -13.49 18.70
C ARG A 265 -8.18 -14.54 19.35
N LEU A 266 -7.67 -15.71 19.74
CA LEU A 266 -8.34 -16.66 20.65
C LEU A 266 -7.92 -16.38 22.10
#